data_AF-A0A420J3J5-F1
#
_entry.id   AF-A0A420J3J5-F1
#
_cell.length_a   1.000
_cell.length_b   1.000
_cell.length_c   1.000
_cell.angle_alpha   90.00
_cell.angle_beta   90.00
_cell.angle_gamma   90.00
#
_symmetry.space_group_name_H-M   'P 1'
#
loop_
_entity.id
_entity.type
_entity.pdbx_description
1 polymer ?
#
loop_
_entity_poly.entity_id
_entity_poly.type
_entity_poly.pdbx_seq_one_letter_code
_entity_poly.pdbx_strand_id
1 'polypeptide(L)'
;MPKVTPIASRQTEKDLIQRIKSLPKYATKAYIDREYRIREAISAYNDPLQDEISSLRIAAGVMDVPYSTLRDRYTGHNTLADNGGHNGLLDEAQEATLINYIDQSIERGLPIRYDMIISAASQILRACGVDKPIGKNWVYRWVKKQQKLDRYHSITTTPLDKQKKREEKEAEKEAIAKRKKAREDNRKEAIAKRKKEREDKRKEAIAKRKKAGEDKRKEADEQRALQPPKRRGRPKKIKSDSQEAMPEALMDQSQAIL
;
A
#
# COMPACT_ATOMS: atom_id res chain seq x y z
N MET A 1 19.82 24.43 -38.86
CA MET A 1 18.37 24.18 -38.87
C MET A 1 17.99 23.45 -37.59
N PRO A 2 17.16 24.03 -36.71
CA PRO A 2 16.76 23.34 -35.48
C PRO A 2 15.76 22.23 -35.81
N LYS A 3 16.04 21.02 -35.32
CA LYS A 3 15.21 19.83 -35.49
C LYS A 3 13.97 19.95 -34.59
N VAL A 4 12.79 20.01 -35.19
CA VAL A 4 11.51 19.92 -34.46
C VAL A 4 11.38 18.48 -33.94
N THR A 5 11.46 18.29 -32.63
CA THR A 5 11.19 17.00 -31.97
C THR A 5 9.68 16.79 -31.80
N PRO A 6 9.04 15.78 -32.42
CA PRO A 6 7.61 15.54 -32.30
C PRO A 6 7.34 14.39 -31.34
N ILE A 7 7.52 14.59 -30.03
CA ILE A 7 7.27 13.53 -29.03
C ILE A 7 6.40 14.00 -27.84
N ALA A 8 6.13 15.30 -27.69
CA ALA A 8 5.33 15.85 -26.59
C ALA A 8 3.79 15.89 -26.81
N SER A 9 3.27 15.30 -27.89
CA SER A 9 1.87 15.47 -28.31
C SER A 9 0.90 14.41 -27.75
N ARG A 10 1.35 13.17 -27.54
CA ARG A 10 0.43 12.06 -27.14
C ARG A 10 0.21 11.94 -25.63
N GLN A 11 1.21 12.27 -24.80
CA GLN A 11 1.04 12.33 -23.35
C GLN A 11 0.08 13.48 -22.97
N THR A 12 0.23 14.62 -23.63
CA THR A 12 -0.59 15.82 -23.36
C THR A 12 -2.06 15.62 -23.73
N GLU A 13 -2.36 14.91 -24.83
CA GLU A 13 -3.73 14.58 -25.20
C GLU A 13 -4.40 13.63 -24.20
N LYS A 14 -3.70 12.60 -23.74
CA LYS A 14 -4.21 11.68 -22.70
C LYS A 14 -4.43 12.39 -21.36
N ASP A 15 -3.52 13.27 -20.98
CA ASP A 15 -3.63 14.07 -19.75
C ASP A 15 -4.77 15.09 -19.85
N LEU A 16 -4.99 15.70 -21.02
CA LEU A 16 -6.14 16.56 -21.31
C LEU A 16 -7.45 15.78 -21.20
N ILE A 17 -7.53 14.58 -21.79
CA ILE A 17 -8.73 13.71 -21.69
C ILE A 17 -8.98 13.30 -20.24
N GLN A 18 -7.96 12.92 -19.49
CA GLN A 18 -8.10 12.58 -18.07
C GLN A 18 -8.55 13.80 -17.25
N ARG A 19 -7.98 14.98 -17.51
CA ARG A 19 -8.35 16.22 -16.84
C ARG A 19 -9.82 16.56 -17.13
N ILE A 20 -10.26 16.49 -18.38
CA ILE A 20 -11.66 16.70 -18.78
C ILE A 20 -12.60 15.69 -18.11
N LYS A 21 -12.23 14.40 -18.06
CA LYS A 21 -13.01 13.36 -17.37
C LYS A 21 -13.09 13.57 -15.86
N SER A 22 -12.06 14.19 -15.27
CA SER A 22 -12.01 14.49 -13.83
C SER A 22 -12.74 15.78 -13.44
N LEU A 23 -13.18 16.58 -14.42
CA LEU A 23 -13.94 17.80 -14.13
C LEU A 23 -15.29 17.44 -13.51
N PRO A 24 -15.75 18.22 -12.52
CA PRO A 24 -17.10 18.04 -12.01
C PRO A 24 -18.11 18.26 -13.15
N LYS A 25 -19.23 17.52 -13.11
CA LYS A 25 -20.25 17.52 -14.17
C LYS A 25 -20.67 18.93 -14.61
N TYR A 26 -20.78 19.85 -13.65
CA TYR A 26 -21.18 21.24 -13.89
C TYR A 26 -20.11 22.12 -14.57
N ALA A 27 -18.86 21.68 -14.63
CA ALA A 27 -17.77 22.37 -15.33
C ALA A 27 -17.55 21.85 -16.76
N THR A 28 -18.34 20.87 -17.20
CA THR A 28 -18.25 20.34 -18.57
C THR A 28 -18.93 21.31 -19.56
N LYS A 29 -18.32 21.50 -20.75
CA LYS A 29 -18.88 22.37 -21.79
C LYS A 29 -20.33 22.03 -22.13
N ALA A 30 -20.63 20.74 -22.26
CA ALA A 30 -21.98 20.26 -22.54
C ALA A 30 -23.02 20.69 -21.48
N TYR A 31 -22.62 20.75 -20.21
CA TYR A 31 -23.49 21.25 -19.14
C TYR A 31 -23.69 22.77 -19.23
N ILE A 32 -22.61 23.52 -19.43
CA ILE A 32 -22.64 24.98 -19.53
C ILE A 32 -23.53 25.41 -20.71
N ASP A 33 -23.34 24.79 -21.88
CA ASP A 33 -24.12 25.07 -23.09
C ASP A 33 -25.61 24.72 -22.89
N ARG A 34 -25.92 23.69 -22.10
CA ARG A 34 -27.30 23.34 -21.74
C ARG A 34 -27.92 24.37 -20.80
N GLU A 35 -27.22 24.79 -19.75
CA GLU A 35 -27.73 25.81 -18.82
C GLU A 35 -27.89 27.17 -19.51
N TYR A 36 -27.02 27.52 -20.47
CA TYR A 36 -27.18 28.71 -21.31
C TYR A 36 -28.50 28.66 -22.10
N ARG A 37 -28.76 27.56 -22.83
CA ARG A 37 -30.01 27.36 -23.57
C ARG A 37 -31.25 27.41 -22.68
N ILE A 38 -31.16 26.90 -21.45
CA ILE A 38 -32.25 26.99 -20.48
C ILE A 38 -32.53 28.45 -20.09
N ARG A 39 -31.50 29.26 -19.83
CA ARG A 39 -31.69 30.69 -19.52
C ARG A 39 -32.30 31.44 -20.69
N GLU A 40 -31.84 31.16 -21.90
CA GLU A 40 -32.38 31.75 -23.13
C GLU A 40 -33.85 31.37 -23.32
N ALA A 41 -34.23 30.11 -23.10
CA ALA A 41 -35.62 29.66 -23.13
C ALA A 41 -36.52 30.36 -22.10
N ILE A 42 -36.01 30.63 -20.89
CA ILE A 42 -36.74 31.38 -19.86
C ILE A 42 -36.90 32.85 -20.27
N SER A 43 -35.86 33.48 -20.80
CA SER A 43 -35.92 34.86 -21.31
C SER A 43 -36.98 34.97 -22.40
N ALA A 44 -36.90 34.11 -23.42
CA ALA A 44 -37.79 34.13 -24.56
C ALA A 44 -39.26 33.86 -24.19
N TYR A 45 -39.51 33.08 -23.13
CA TYR A 45 -40.87 32.88 -22.59
C TYR A 45 -41.40 34.12 -21.83
N ASN A 46 -40.53 34.85 -21.15
CA ASN A 46 -40.90 36.05 -20.40
C ASN A 46 -40.96 37.31 -21.26
N ASP A 47 -40.39 37.27 -22.47
CA ASP A 47 -40.36 38.40 -23.40
C ASP A 47 -41.75 38.64 -24.03
N PRO A 48 -42.42 39.78 -23.75
CA PRO A 48 -43.78 40.03 -24.20
C PRO A 48 -43.89 40.34 -25.70
N LEU A 49 -42.77 40.41 -26.44
CA LEU A 49 -42.76 40.56 -27.90
C LEU A 49 -42.75 39.21 -28.64
N GLN A 50 -42.51 38.11 -27.93
CA GLN A 50 -42.38 36.77 -28.51
C GLN A 50 -43.69 35.99 -28.33
N ASP A 51 -44.74 36.38 -29.05
CA ASP A 51 -46.06 35.73 -28.98
C ASP A 51 -46.03 34.25 -29.42
N GLU A 52 -45.01 33.85 -30.18
CA GLU A 52 -44.82 32.47 -30.63
C GLU A 52 -44.51 31.50 -29.47
N ILE A 53 -43.91 31.99 -28.38
CA ILE A 53 -43.46 31.18 -27.24
C ILE A 53 -44.47 31.33 -26.09
N SER A 54 -45.70 30.93 -26.38
CA SER A 54 -46.84 31.03 -25.44
C SER A 54 -46.76 30.10 -24.23
N SER A 55 -45.85 29.11 -24.22
CA SER A 55 -45.70 28.19 -23.09
C SER A 55 -44.27 27.70 -22.90
N LEU A 56 -43.92 27.36 -21.66
CA LEU A 56 -42.64 26.71 -21.32
C LEU A 56 -42.39 25.41 -22.10
N ARG A 57 -43.45 24.69 -22.52
CA ARG A 57 -43.29 23.47 -23.33
C ARG A 57 -42.85 23.79 -24.76
N ILE A 58 -43.36 24.89 -25.33
CA ILE A 58 -42.92 25.39 -26.64
C ILE A 58 -41.48 25.90 -26.54
N ALA A 59 -41.17 26.71 -25.52
CA ALA A 59 -39.81 27.20 -25.26
C ALA A 59 -38.79 26.05 -25.15
N ALA A 60 -39.16 24.98 -24.44
CA ALA A 60 -38.33 23.78 -24.31
C ALA A 60 -38.07 23.09 -25.66
N GLY A 61 -39.09 23.01 -26.52
CA GLY A 61 -38.98 22.41 -27.85
C GLY A 61 -38.12 23.25 -28.80
N VAL A 62 -38.33 24.57 -28.83
CA VAL A 62 -37.59 25.51 -29.69
C VAL A 62 -36.11 25.53 -29.32
N MET A 63 -35.79 25.54 -28.02
CA MET A 63 -34.41 25.66 -27.53
C MET A 63 -33.70 24.32 -27.31
N ASP A 64 -34.33 23.19 -27.67
CA ASP A 64 -33.80 21.84 -27.48
C ASP A 64 -33.33 21.58 -26.04
N VAL A 65 -34.21 21.83 -25.07
CA VAL A 65 -33.96 21.59 -23.64
C VAL A 65 -35.05 20.71 -23.03
N PRO A 66 -34.72 19.79 -22.11
CA PRO A 66 -35.75 18.99 -21.45
C PRO A 66 -36.72 19.85 -20.64
N TYR A 67 -38.01 19.71 -20.92
CA TYR A 67 -39.08 20.50 -20.28
C TYR A 67 -39.05 20.43 -18.75
N SER A 68 -38.76 19.26 -18.16
CA SER A 68 -38.66 19.11 -16.71
C SER A 68 -37.57 20.01 -16.12
N THR A 69 -36.37 20.02 -16.71
CA THR A 69 -35.27 20.87 -16.26
C THR A 69 -35.58 22.36 -16.44
N LEU A 70 -36.23 22.73 -17.54
CA LEU A 70 -36.65 24.12 -17.78
C LEU A 70 -37.68 24.57 -16.73
N ARG A 71 -38.68 23.74 -16.43
CA ARG A 71 -39.68 24.00 -15.40
C ARG A 71 -39.06 24.13 -14.01
N ASP A 72 -38.14 23.24 -13.65
CA ASP A 72 -37.45 23.29 -12.35
C ASP A 72 -36.68 24.62 -12.21
N ARG A 73 -36.00 25.06 -13.27
CA ARG A 73 -35.26 26.33 -13.30
C ARG A 73 -36.20 27.53 -13.23
N TYR A 74 -37.29 27.51 -13.98
CA TYR A 74 -38.32 28.56 -13.93
C TYR A 74 -38.97 28.69 -12.55
N THR A 75 -39.16 27.57 -11.85
CA THR A 75 -39.71 27.54 -10.47
C THR A 75 -38.69 27.91 -9.38
N GLY A 76 -37.45 28.26 -9.76
CA GLY A 76 -36.43 28.75 -8.82
C GLY A 76 -35.41 27.70 -8.33
N HIS A 77 -35.33 26.53 -8.95
CA HIS A 77 -34.28 25.57 -8.60
C HIS A 77 -32.93 26.01 -9.19
N ASN A 78 -31.93 26.19 -8.31
CA ASN A 78 -30.58 26.58 -8.68
C ASN A 78 -29.87 25.54 -9.58
N THR A 79 -28.90 26.03 -10.36
CA THR A 79 -28.04 25.17 -11.19
C THR A 79 -27.19 24.25 -10.33
N LEU A 80 -26.64 23.18 -10.90
CA LEU A 80 -25.73 22.30 -10.16
C LEU A 80 -24.43 23.01 -9.78
N ALA A 81 -24.02 24.04 -10.52
CA ALA A 81 -22.89 24.89 -10.16
C ALA A 81 -23.21 25.80 -8.97
N ASP A 82 -24.43 26.34 -8.93
CA ASP A 82 -24.87 27.31 -7.92
C ASP A 82 -25.45 26.63 -6.67
N ASN A 83 -25.86 25.36 -6.77
CA ASN A 83 -26.12 24.50 -5.63
C ASN A 83 -24.78 24.27 -4.92
N GLY A 84 -24.40 25.18 -3.99
CA GLY A 84 -23.14 25.28 -3.25
C GLY A 84 -22.71 24.07 -2.41
N GLY A 85 -22.88 22.86 -2.94
CA GLY A 85 -22.81 21.58 -2.26
C GLY A 85 -23.98 21.38 -1.30
N HIS A 86 -24.47 20.15 -1.18
CA HIS A 86 -25.47 19.76 -0.18
C HIS A 86 -24.97 19.84 1.29
N ASN A 87 -23.88 20.57 1.56
CA ASN A 87 -23.14 20.53 2.82
C ASN A 87 -22.76 21.92 3.40
N GLY A 88 -23.28 23.02 2.83
CA GLY A 88 -23.17 24.34 3.44
C GLY A 88 -24.08 24.42 4.66
N LEU A 89 -23.56 24.04 5.84
CA LEU A 89 -24.30 24.18 7.09
C LEU A 89 -24.47 25.66 7.48
N LEU A 90 -23.50 26.49 7.10
CA LEU A 90 -23.50 27.93 7.30
C LEU A 90 -23.73 28.61 5.95
N ASP A 91 -24.52 29.68 5.98
CA ASP A 91 -24.63 30.64 4.88
C ASP A 91 -23.34 31.47 4.72
N GLU A 92 -23.17 32.17 3.60
CA GLU A 92 -21.96 32.96 3.32
C GLU A 92 -21.70 34.03 4.39
N ALA A 93 -22.74 34.74 4.85
CA ALA A 93 -22.62 35.73 5.92
C ALA A 93 -22.24 35.08 7.27
N GLN A 94 -22.77 33.89 7.54
CA GLN A 94 -22.46 33.12 8.75
C GLN A 94 -21.03 32.57 8.70
N GLU A 95 -20.58 32.08 7.53
CA GLU A 95 -19.22 31.62 7.30
C GLU A 95 -18.22 32.78 7.45
N ALA A 96 -18.54 33.98 6.95
CA ALA A 96 -17.73 35.18 7.15
C ALA A 96 -17.60 35.58 8.63
N THR A 97 -18.68 35.44 9.39
CA THR A 97 -18.68 35.71 10.85
C THR A 97 -17.79 34.72 11.59
N LEU A 98 -17.86 33.43 11.24
CA LEU A 98 -17.00 32.39 11.82
C LEU A 98 -15.52 32.63 11.49
N ILE A 99 -15.23 33.01 10.26
CA ILE A 99 -13.89 33.36 9.80
C ILE A 99 -13.33 34.54 10.60
N ASN A 100 -14.12 35.61 10.79
CA ASN A 100 -13.70 36.77 11.57
C ASN A 100 -13.38 36.41 13.03
N TYR A 101 -14.20 35.56 13.64
CA TYR A 101 -13.92 35.01 14.98
C TYR A 101 -12.57 34.27 15.04
N ILE A 102 -12.25 33.50 13.98
CA ILE A 102 -11.00 32.75 13.89
C ILE A 102 -9.81 33.70 13.72
N ASP A 103 -9.92 34.67 12.81
CA ASP A 103 -8.88 35.65 12.54
C ASP A 103 -8.53 36.45 13.81
N GLN A 104 -9.55 36.96 14.53
CA GLN A 104 -9.35 37.67 15.81
C GLN A 104 -8.68 36.81 16.89
N SER A 105 -8.96 35.51 16.91
CA SER A 105 -8.34 34.60 17.88
C SER A 105 -6.87 34.34 17.53
N ILE A 106 -6.55 34.22 16.24
CA ILE A 106 -5.18 34.07 15.74
C ILE A 106 -4.37 35.34 16.01
N GLU A 107 -4.94 36.53 15.78
CA GLU A 107 -4.30 37.82 16.08
C GLU A 107 -3.93 37.95 17.56
N ARG A 108 -4.73 37.35 18.46
CA ARG A 108 -4.44 37.28 19.90
C ARG A 108 -3.45 36.18 20.30
N GLY A 109 -2.94 35.42 19.32
CA GLY A 109 -2.02 34.30 19.57
C GLY A 109 -2.69 33.07 20.17
N LEU A 110 -4.02 32.94 20.07
CA LEU A 110 -4.75 31.79 20.61
C LEU A 110 -4.98 30.74 19.51
N PRO A 111 -4.35 29.56 19.61
CA PRO A 111 -4.58 28.49 18.64
C PRO A 111 -5.99 27.92 18.83
N ILE A 112 -6.76 27.89 17.74
CA ILE A 112 -8.15 27.43 17.79
C ILE A 112 -8.23 25.92 17.55
N ARG A 113 -8.95 25.24 18.43
CA ARG A 113 -9.26 23.82 18.30
C ARG A 113 -10.53 23.60 17.48
N TYR A 114 -10.65 22.43 16.86
CA TYR A 114 -11.86 22.01 16.15
C TYR A 114 -13.15 22.14 16.99
N ASP A 115 -13.08 21.84 18.28
CA ASP A 115 -14.23 21.95 19.20
C ASP A 115 -14.70 23.41 19.37
N MET A 116 -13.76 24.36 19.36
CA MET A 116 -14.06 25.79 19.46
C MET A 116 -14.75 26.30 18.19
N ILE A 117 -14.29 25.85 17.01
CA ILE A 117 -14.93 26.17 15.71
C ILE A 117 -16.37 25.63 15.69
N ILE A 118 -16.58 24.38 16.13
CA ILE A 118 -17.92 23.79 16.22
C ILE A 118 -18.81 24.61 17.16
N SER A 119 -18.28 25.03 18.31
CA SER A 119 -19.01 25.80 19.31
C SER A 119 -19.40 27.18 18.77
N ALA A 120 -18.46 27.89 18.13
CA ALA A 120 -18.72 29.18 17.49
C ALA A 120 -19.75 29.07 16.36
N ALA A 121 -19.61 28.07 15.48
CA ALA A 121 -20.58 27.81 14.43
C ALA A 121 -21.99 27.50 14.99
N SER A 122 -22.05 26.73 16.09
CA SER A 122 -23.32 26.41 16.76
C SER A 122 -23.96 27.66 17.38
N GLN A 123 -23.15 28.58 17.93
CA GLN A 123 -23.63 29.85 18.48
C GLN A 123 -24.20 30.74 17.37
N ILE A 124 -23.52 30.84 16.23
CA ILE A 124 -23.99 31.60 15.06
C ILE A 124 -25.35 31.06 14.58
N LEU A 125 -25.48 29.73 14.44
CA LEU A 125 -26.75 29.12 14.04
C LEU A 125 -27.88 29.39 15.05
N ARG A 126 -27.59 29.26 16.35
CA ARG A 126 -28.57 29.56 17.41
C ARG A 126 -29.00 31.02 17.39
N ALA A 127 -28.08 31.96 17.15
CA ALA A 127 -28.41 33.38 17.02
C ALA A 127 -29.35 33.65 15.83
N CYS A 128 -29.27 32.84 14.78
CA CYS A 128 -30.17 32.88 13.63
C CYS A 128 -31.46 32.04 13.80
N GLY A 129 -31.71 31.49 15.00
CA GLY A 129 -32.91 30.69 15.29
C GLY A 129 -32.85 29.24 14.79
N VAL A 130 -31.68 28.75 14.37
CA VAL A 130 -31.48 27.38 13.89
C VAL A 130 -30.78 26.54 14.97
N ASP A 131 -31.52 25.66 15.64
CA ASP A 131 -30.93 24.74 16.62
C ASP A 131 -30.67 23.37 15.98
N LYS A 132 -29.61 23.31 15.16
CA LYS A 132 -29.19 22.07 14.47
C LYS A 132 -27.85 21.59 15.04
N PRO A 133 -27.74 20.30 15.45
CA PRO A 133 -26.47 19.77 15.93
C PRO A 133 -25.45 19.70 14.79
N ILE A 134 -24.28 20.28 15.04
CA ILE A 134 -23.16 20.27 14.09
C ILE A 134 -22.35 18.98 14.30
N GLY A 135 -22.27 18.15 13.27
CA GLY A 135 -21.46 16.93 13.31
C GLY A 135 -19.96 17.23 13.28
N LYS A 136 -19.15 16.43 13.99
CA LYS A 136 -17.67 16.55 14.00
C LYS A 136 -17.06 16.52 12.59
N ASN A 137 -17.63 15.74 11.67
CA ASN A 137 -17.15 15.67 10.29
C ASN A 137 -17.32 16.97 9.50
N TRP A 138 -18.26 17.82 9.88
CA TRP A 138 -18.44 19.12 9.23
C TRP A 138 -17.20 19.99 9.41
N VAL A 139 -16.66 20.07 10.63
CA VAL A 139 -15.50 20.93 10.91
C VAL A 139 -14.24 20.48 10.16
N TYR A 140 -14.03 19.16 10.04
CA TYR A 140 -12.93 18.62 9.24
C TYR A 140 -13.06 18.98 7.76
N ARG A 141 -14.27 18.89 7.20
CA ARG A 141 -14.55 19.27 5.81
C ARG A 141 -14.39 20.77 5.60
N TRP A 142 -14.88 21.58 6.54
CA TRP A 142 -14.79 23.03 6.52
C TRP A 142 -13.33 23.50 6.59
N VAL A 143 -12.52 23.01 7.54
CA VAL A 143 -11.09 23.34 7.62
C VAL A 143 -10.34 22.87 6.38
N LYS A 144 -10.65 21.69 5.83
CA LYS A 144 -10.05 21.22 4.57
C LYS A 144 -10.41 22.12 3.38
N LYS A 145 -11.61 22.70 3.34
CA LYS A 145 -12.01 23.72 2.35
C LYS A 145 -11.14 24.97 2.52
N GLN A 146 -10.97 25.47 3.74
CA GLN A 146 -10.14 26.66 4.01
C GLN A 146 -8.65 26.44 3.74
N GLN A 147 -8.12 25.23 3.95
CA GLN A 147 -6.76 24.85 3.57
C GLN A 147 -6.52 24.88 2.07
N LYS A 148 -7.51 24.45 1.27
CA LYS A 148 -7.42 24.54 -0.19
C LYS A 148 -7.40 25.99 -0.69
N LEU A 149 -7.93 26.90 0.12
CA LEU A 149 -7.90 28.35 -0.10
C LEU A 149 -6.65 29.01 0.51
N ASP A 150 -5.72 28.22 1.06
CA ASP A 150 -4.47 28.66 1.71
C ASP A 150 -4.66 29.65 2.87
N ARG A 151 -5.86 29.70 3.46
CA ARG A 151 -6.18 30.65 4.54
C ARG A 151 -5.68 30.20 5.90
N TYR A 152 -5.84 28.92 6.21
CA TYR A 152 -5.52 28.35 7.53
C TYR A 152 -4.74 27.05 7.40
N HIS A 153 -3.80 26.83 8.32
CA HIS A 153 -3.00 25.62 8.41
C HIS A 153 -3.41 24.83 9.67
N SER A 154 -3.74 23.54 9.52
CA SER A 154 -3.98 22.69 10.69
C SER A 154 -2.68 22.06 11.16
N ILE A 155 -2.30 22.31 12.41
CA ILE A 155 -1.18 21.62 13.03
C ILE A 155 -1.73 20.38 13.74
N THR A 156 -1.19 19.21 13.40
CA THR A 156 -1.48 17.96 14.12
C THR A 156 -0.26 17.60 14.95
N THR A 157 -0.37 17.76 16.26
CA THR A 157 0.68 17.29 17.17
C THR A 157 0.62 15.77 17.22
N THR A 158 1.73 15.11 16.89
CA THR A 158 1.85 13.68 17.15
C THR A 158 2.03 13.49 18.66
N PRO A 159 1.14 12.74 19.35
CA PRO A 159 1.29 12.53 20.77
C PRO A 159 2.59 11.76 21.03
N LEU A 160 3.39 12.26 21.97
CA LEU A 160 4.71 11.74 22.35
C LEU A 160 4.70 10.21 22.59
N ASP A 161 3.60 9.67 23.10
CA ASP A 161 3.43 8.24 23.40
C ASP A 161 3.50 7.34 22.16
N LYS A 162 3.11 7.84 20.97
CA LYS A 162 3.24 7.06 19.74
C LYS A 162 4.70 6.87 19.33
N GLN A 163 5.58 7.82 19.66
CA GLN A 163 7.01 7.70 19.40
C GLN A 163 7.63 6.70 20.37
N LYS A 164 7.37 6.84 21.67
CA LYS A 164 7.82 5.88 22.70
C LYS A 164 7.41 4.43 22.37
N LYS A 165 6.17 4.22 21.92
CA LYS A 165 5.67 2.90 21.52
C LYS A 165 6.33 2.33 20.26
N ARG A 166 6.87 3.18 19.38
CA ARG A 166 7.65 2.73 18.21
C ARG A 166 9.04 2.29 18.63
N GLU A 167 9.69 3.09 19.47
CA GLU A 167 11.02 2.81 20.02
C GLU A 167 11.03 1.51 20.82
N GLU A 168 10.01 1.29 21.65
CA GLU A 168 9.86 0.04 22.42
C GLU A 168 9.75 -1.20 21.52
N LYS A 169 8.96 -1.11 20.44
CA LYS A 169 8.84 -2.19 19.45
C LYS A 169 10.14 -2.44 18.68
N GLU A 170 10.91 -1.40 18.43
CA GLU A 170 12.18 -1.50 17.73
C GLU A 170 13.24 -2.15 18.63
N ALA A 171 13.31 -1.73 19.90
CA ALA A 171 14.15 -2.35 20.92
C ALA A 171 13.80 -3.83 21.14
N GLU A 172 12.52 -4.18 21.15
CA GLU A 172 12.08 -5.57 21.27
C GLU A 172 12.52 -6.42 20.06
N LYS A 173 12.38 -5.89 18.83
CA LYS A 173 12.88 -6.56 17.62
C LYS A 173 14.39 -6.78 17.66
N GLU A 174 15.14 -5.77 18.10
CA GLU A 174 16.59 -5.88 18.22
C GLU A 174 17.00 -6.91 19.29
N ALA A 175 16.30 -6.94 20.42
CA ALA A 175 16.53 -7.93 21.47
C ALA A 175 16.24 -9.36 20.98
N ILE A 176 15.17 -9.56 20.21
CA ILE A 176 14.84 -10.85 19.58
C ILE A 176 15.93 -11.26 18.59
N ALA A 177 16.43 -10.32 17.77
CA ALA A 177 17.51 -10.59 16.82
C ALA A 177 18.81 -11.00 17.52
N LYS A 178 19.21 -10.28 18.58
CA LYS A 178 20.37 -10.63 19.42
C LYS A 178 20.24 -12.02 20.04
N ARG A 179 19.06 -12.36 20.57
CA ARG A 179 18.78 -13.70 21.13
C ARG A 179 18.86 -14.81 20.08
N LYS A 180 18.34 -14.57 18.87
CA LYS A 180 18.43 -15.53 17.76
C LYS A 180 19.88 -15.78 17.35
N LYS A 181 20.67 -14.72 17.19
CA LYS A 181 22.09 -14.81 16.86
C LYS A 181 22.88 -15.59 17.92
N ALA A 182 22.69 -15.27 19.19
CA ALA A 182 23.32 -15.99 20.30
C ALA A 182 22.95 -17.49 20.32
N ARG A 183 21.70 -17.86 20.02
CA ARG A 183 21.28 -19.26 19.90
C ARG A 183 21.97 -19.97 18.74
N GLU A 184 22.17 -19.29 17.62
CA GLU A 184 22.85 -19.85 16.46
C GLU A 184 24.35 -20.07 16.73
N ASP A 185 25.01 -19.12 17.38
CA ASP A 185 26.42 -19.23 17.75
C ASP A 185 26.64 -20.38 18.75
N ASN A 186 25.79 -20.48 19.78
CA ASN A 186 25.80 -21.61 20.72
C ASN A 186 25.58 -22.96 20.01
N ARG A 187 24.69 -23.00 19.01
CA ARG A 187 24.45 -24.21 18.20
C ARG A 187 25.69 -24.60 17.39
N LYS A 188 26.36 -23.64 16.76
CA LYS A 188 27.60 -23.87 16.01
C LYS A 188 28.70 -24.42 16.91
N GLU A 189 28.86 -23.84 18.10
CA GLU A 189 29.84 -24.30 19.08
C GLU A 189 29.55 -25.74 19.55
N ALA A 190 28.29 -26.07 19.83
CA ALA A 190 27.88 -27.42 20.21
C ALA A 190 28.15 -28.45 19.09
N ILE A 191 27.91 -28.09 17.83
CA ILE A 191 28.23 -28.94 16.67
C ILE A 191 29.75 -29.14 16.55
N ALA A 192 30.54 -28.08 16.72
CA ALA A 192 32.00 -28.17 16.68
C ALA A 192 32.55 -29.10 17.78
N LYS A 193 32.06 -28.98 19.01
CA LYS A 193 32.41 -29.88 20.12
C LYS A 193 32.10 -31.33 19.79
N ARG A 194 30.90 -31.62 19.27
CA ARG A 194 30.50 -32.98 18.86
C ARG A 194 31.36 -33.54 17.72
N LYS A 195 31.77 -32.71 16.76
CA LYS A 195 32.67 -33.13 15.67
C LYS A 195 34.04 -33.51 16.22
N LYS A 196 34.61 -32.69 17.10
CA LYS A 196 35.91 -32.96 17.75
C LYS A 196 35.87 -34.27 18.54
N GLU A 197 34.83 -34.47 19.36
CA GLU A 197 34.64 -35.71 20.12
C GLU A 197 34.54 -36.95 19.22
N ARG A 198 33.85 -36.86 18.07
CA ARG A 198 33.77 -37.94 17.08
C ARG A 198 35.14 -38.24 16.44
N GLU A 199 35.93 -37.21 16.14
CA GLU A 199 37.29 -37.40 15.61
C GLU A 199 38.21 -38.07 16.62
N ASP A 200 38.16 -37.65 17.88
CA ASP A 200 38.95 -38.25 18.95
C ASP A 200 38.57 -39.72 19.16
N LYS A 201 37.27 -40.04 19.20
CA LYS A 201 36.77 -41.43 19.23
C LYS A 201 37.21 -42.24 18.00
N ARG A 202 37.24 -41.63 16.81
CA ARG A 202 37.70 -42.28 15.58
C ARG A 202 39.20 -42.59 15.63
N LYS A 203 40.02 -41.65 16.10
CA LYS A 203 41.47 -41.86 16.28
C LYS A 203 41.74 -42.98 17.28
N GLU A 204 41.02 -43.00 18.40
CA GLU A 204 41.12 -44.05 19.41
C GLU A 204 40.74 -45.43 18.83
N ALA A 205 39.65 -45.52 18.07
CA ALA A 205 39.23 -46.75 17.41
C ALA A 205 40.26 -47.27 16.38
N ILE A 206 40.89 -46.36 15.62
CA ILE A 206 41.97 -46.72 14.69
C ILE A 206 43.18 -47.27 15.46
N ALA A 207 43.56 -46.64 16.57
CA ALA A 207 44.67 -47.10 17.40
C ALA A 207 44.39 -48.51 17.96
N LYS A 208 43.18 -48.76 18.48
CA LYS A 208 42.75 -50.10 18.95
C LYS A 208 42.82 -51.15 17.82
N ARG A 209 42.37 -50.81 16.61
CA ARG A 209 42.44 -51.71 15.44
C ARG A 209 43.87 -52.03 15.02
N LYS A 210 44.78 -51.03 15.03
CA LYS A 210 46.20 -51.24 14.73
C LYS A 210 46.85 -52.19 15.73
N LYS A 211 46.63 -51.97 17.02
CA LYS A 211 47.15 -52.84 18.08
C LYS A 211 46.66 -54.28 17.95
N ALA A 212 45.35 -54.47 17.78
CA ALA A 212 44.78 -55.81 17.55
C ALA A 212 45.31 -56.47 16.27
N GLY A 213 45.63 -55.69 15.23
CA GLY A 213 46.25 -56.18 14.01
C GLY A 213 47.71 -56.61 14.20
N GLU A 214 48.48 -55.89 15.01
CA GLU A 214 49.85 -56.28 15.39
C GLU A 214 49.86 -57.54 16.25
N ASP A 215 48.94 -57.64 17.22
CA ASP A 215 48.81 -58.81 18.08
C ASP A 215 48.48 -60.06 17.24
N LYS A 216 47.53 -59.95 16.28
CA LYS A 216 47.21 -61.02 15.33
C LYS A 216 48.36 -61.38 14.39
N ARG A 217 49.21 -60.42 13.99
CA ARG A 217 50.39 -60.68 13.17
C ARG A 217 51.44 -61.48 13.95
N LYS A 218 51.68 -61.12 15.21
CA LYS A 218 52.58 -61.87 16.10
C LYS A 218 52.10 -63.30 16.31
N GLU A 219 50.79 -63.47 16.56
CA GLU A 219 50.16 -64.78 16.69
C GLU A 219 50.26 -65.61 15.39
N ALA A 220 50.05 -64.98 14.23
CA ALA A 220 50.19 -65.64 12.93
C ALA A 220 51.65 -66.02 12.62
N ASP A 221 52.62 -65.20 13.00
CA ASP A 221 54.06 -65.49 12.84
C ASP A 221 54.49 -66.64 13.75
N GLU A 222 53.98 -66.72 14.98
CA GLU A 222 54.13 -67.87 15.89
C GLU A 222 53.53 -69.15 15.29
N GLN A 223 52.30 -69.08 14.76
CA GLN A 223 51.66 -70.22 14.10
C GLN A 223 52.39 -70.66 12.83
N ARG A 224 53.04 -69.73 12.12
CA ARG A 224 53.85 -70.02 10.92
C ARG A 224 55.18 -70.69 11.26
N ALA A 225 55.78 -70.36 12.40
CA ALA A 225 57.01 -71.01 12.89
C ALA A 225 56.80 -72.50 13.23
N LEU A 226 55.55 -72.90 13.52
CA LEU A 226 55.16 -74.27 13.84
C LEU A 226 54.77 -75.12 12.60
N GLN A 227 54.74 -74.54 11.39
CA GLN A 227 54.44 -75.29 10.17
C GLN A 227 55.71 -75.73 9.42
N PRO A 228 55.86 -77.03 9.09
CA PRO A 228 57.01 -77.50 8.33
C PRO A 228 57.00 -76.94 6.89
N PRO A 229 58.18 -76.74 6.28
CA PRO A 229 58.32 -76.09 4.99
C PRO A 229 57.60 -76.87 3.88
N LYS A 230 56.56 -76.27 3.30
CA LYS A 230 55.92 -76.79 2.09
C LYS A 230 56.93 -76.74 0.94
N ARG A 231 57.34 -77.92 0.46
CA ARG A 231 58.17 -78.08 -0.75
C ARG A 231 57.50 -77.37 -1.92
N ARG A 232 58.23 -76.46 -2.57
CA ARG A 232 57.81 -75.78 -3.80
C ARG A 232 57.54 -76.81 -4.90
N GLY A 233 56.26 -77.10 -5.14
CA GLY A 233 55.80 -77.83 -6.31
C GLY A 233 55.82 -76.94 -7.55
N ARG A 234 56.32 -77.50 -8.64
CA ARG A 234 56.39 -76.94 -10.01
C ARG A 234 55.07 -76.29 -10.43
N PRO A 235 55.09 -75.07 -11.03
CA PRO A 235 53.86 -74.40 -11.46
C PRO A 235 53.21 -75.16 -12.62
N LYS A 236 51.98 -75.64 -12.41
CA LYS A 236 51.10 -76.09 -13.51
C LYS A 236 50.56 -74.85 -14.22
N LYS A 237 50.91 -74.70 -15.50
CA LYS A 237 50.16 -73.86 -16.45
C LYS A 237 48.71 -74.35 -16.46
N ILE A 238 47.79 -73.52 -15.99
CA ILE A 238 46.35 -73.66 -16.28
C ILE A 238 45.95 -72.42 -17.08
N LYS A 239 45.31 -72.74 -18.21
CA LYS A 239 44.91 -71.84 -19.28
C LYS A 239 43.79 -70.90 -18.84
N SER A 240 43.68 -69.84 -19.63
CA SER A 240 42.48 -69.05 -19.85
C SER A 240 41.20 -69.89 -19.84
N ASP A 241 40.13 -69.31 -19.31
CA ASP A 241 38.85 -69.06 -20.00
C ASP A 241 37.91 -68.41 -18.96
N SER A 242 37.30 -67.27 -19.32
CA SER A 242 35.84 -67.10 -19.46
C SER A 242 35.09 -67.23 -18.11
N GLN A 243 34.16 -66.38 -17.69
CA GLN A 243 33.19 -65.53 -18.35
C GLN A 243 32.45 -64.78 -17.20
N GLU A 244 31.79 -63.68 -17.54
CA GLU A 244 30.48 -63.24 -17.00
C GLU A 244 30.28 -63.10 -15.48
N ALA A 245 29.99 -61.86 -15.05
CA ALA A 245 28.61 -61.48 -14.66
C ALA A 245 28.58 -60.03 -14.11
N MET A 246 28.00 -59.13 -14.90
CA MET A 246 27.20 -58.01 -14.39
C MET A 246 25.88 -58.58 -13.82
N PRO A 247 25.26 -57.95 -12.81
CA PRO A 247 24.18 -57.00 -13.09
C PRO A 247 24.27 -55.76 -12.17
N GLU A 248 23.98 -54.53 -12.62
CA GLU A 248 22.67 -53.96 -12.96
C GLU A 248 21.69 -53.86 -11.75
N ALA A 249 21.65 -52.67 -11.13
CA ALA A 249 20.51 -52.05 -10.43
C ALA A 249 20.96 -50.63 -10.01
N LEU A 250 20.63 -49.52 -10.68
CA LEU A 250 19.31 -48.95 -11.02
C LEU A 250 18.57 -48.44 -9.77
N MET A 251 18.70 -47.14 -9.48
CA MET A 251 17.55 -46.24 -9.27
C MET A 251 18.01 -44.78 -9.12
N ASP A 252 17.82 -44.07 -10.23
CA ASP A 252 17.45 -42.67 -10.30
C ASP A 252 16.19 -42.39 -9.46
N GLN A 253 16.16 -41.27 -8.75
CA GLN A 253 14.94 -40.46 -8.64
C GLN A 253 15.30 -39.03 -8.20
N SER A 254 15.45 -38.23 -9.24
CA SER A 254 15.14 -36.82 -9.29
C SER A 254 13.80 -36.40 -8.64
N GLN A 255 13.71 -35.10 -8.37
CA GLN A 255 12.50 -34.27 -8.20
C GLN A 255 11.75 -34.33 -6.87
N ALA A 256 11.61 -33.14 -6.25
CA ALA A 256 10.35 -32.37 -6.24
C ALA A 256 10.28 -31.53 -4.95
N ILE A 257 10.30 -30.18 -5.01
CA ILE A 257 9.16 -29.27 -5.23
C ILE A 257 8.94 -28.43 -3.96
N LEU A 258 8.80 -27.11 -4.19
CA LEU A 258 8.34 -26.01 -3.33
C LEU A 258 9.32 -25.38 -2.31
#